data_AF-A0A068Z1K4-F1
#
_entry.id   AF-A0A068Z1K4-F1
#
_cell.length_a   1.000
_cell.length_b   1.000
_cell.length_c   1.000
_cell.angle_alpha   90.00
_cell.angle_beta   90.00
_cell.angle_gamma   90.00
#
_symmetry.space_group_name_H-M   'P 1'
#
loop_
_entity.id
_entity.type
_entity.pdbx_description
1 polymer ?
#
loop_
_entity_poly.entity_id
_entity_poly.type
_entity_poly.pdbx_seq_one_letter_code
_entity_poly.pdbx_strand_id
1 'polypeptide(L)'
;MYRLLRQEGQLAHRRSERAAQKRSRPRALAATGPDQVFCWDITYLPTQVRGQHFYLYLFEDLFSRKIVGWQVFDCESAELAGQLLRDICTRQGIAPGQLTVHSC
;
A
#
# COMPACT_ATOMS: atom_id res chain seq x y z
N MET A 1 -0.27 -8.69 43.22
CA MET A 1 0.21 -9.95 42.62
C MET A 1 1.05 -9.68 41.35
N TYR A 2 2.15 -8.91 41.46
CA TYR A 2 3.00 -8.53 40.30
C TYR A 2 4.51 -8.59 40.62
N ARG A 3 4.88 -9.17 41.78
CA ARG A 3 6.26 -9.23 42.28
C ARG A 3 6.89 -10.62 42.30
N LEU A 4 6.12 -11.69 42.04
CA LEU A 4 6.62 -13.06 42.12
C LEU A 4 7.11 -13.64 40.77
N LEU A 5 6.71 -13.06 39.62
CA LEU A 5 7.11 -13.57 38.30
C LEU A 5 8.46 -13.02 37.79
N ARG A 6 9.17 -12.20 38.59
CA ARG A 6 10.49 -11.67 38.22
C ARG A 6 11.65 -12.54 38.74
N GLN A 7 11.38 -13.48 39.66
CA GLN A 7 12.44 -14.27 40.32
C GLN A 7 12.84 -15.55 39.57
N GLU A 8 12.05 -16.01 38.60
CA GLU A 8 12.27 -17.31 37.95
C GLU A 8 12.92 -17.22 36.56
N GLY A 9 13.68 -16.17 36.24
CA GLY A 9 14.68 -16.18 35.14
C GLY A 9 14.23 -16.70 33.75
N GLN A 10 12.93 -16.77 33.46
CA GLN A 10 12.37 -17.49 32.32
C GLN A 10 11.81 -16.56 31.24
N LEU A 11 12.42 -15.39 31.06
CA LEU A 11 12.30 -14.66 29.79
C LEU A 11 13.31 -15.23 28.79
N ALA A 12 13.24 -16.54 28.56
CA ALA A 12 13.86 -17.15 27.39
C ALA A 12 13.05 -16.67 26.18
N HIS A 13 13.44 -15.52 25.63
CA HIS A 13 12.89 -15.03 24.38
C HIS A 13 13.37 -15.97 23.27
N ARG A 14 12.62 -17.06 23.09
CA ARG A 14 12.73 -17.99 21.99
C ARG A 14 12.12 -17.34 20.75
N ARG A 15 12.80 -16.33 20.23
CA ARG A 15 12.66 -15.92 18.83
C ARG A 15 14.05 -15.62 18.31
N SER A 16 14.48 -16.36 17.29
CA SER A 16 15.57 -15.95 16.44
C SER A 16 15.10 -14.72 15.66
N GLU A 17 15.11 -13.56 16.30
CA GLU A 17 14.90 -12.31 15.60
C GLU A 17 16.07 -12.15 14.64
N ARG A 18 15.76 -12.16 13.33
CA ARG A 18 16.77 -11.94 12.28
C ARG A 18 17.47 -10.61 12.60
N ALA A 19 18.80 -10.65 12.67
CA ALA A 19 19.60 -9.45 12.90
C ALA A 19 19.16 -8.33 11.95
N ALA A 20 19.01 -7.12 12.49
CA ALA A 20 18.60 -5.94 11.74
C ALA A 20 19.51 -5.77 10.51
N GLN A 21 18.97 -6.09 9.33
CA GLN A 21 19.68 -5.83 8.08
C GLN A 21 19.77 -4.31 7.92
N LYS A 22 20.97 -3.81 7.58
CA LYS A 22 21.15 -2.42 7.12
C LYS A 22 20.34 -2.23 5.86
N ARG A 23 19.08 -1.83 6.00
CA ARG A 23 18.26 -1.37 4.88
C ARG A 23 18.87 -0.04 4.43
N SER A 24 19.47 -0.02 3.24
CA SER A 24 19.73 1.24 2.56
C SER A 24 18.41 2.00 2.47
N ARG A 25 18.46 3.31 2.67
CA ARG A 25 17.29 4.17 2.55
C ARG A 25 16.70 3.92 1.15
N PRO A 26 15.41 3.57 1.01
CA PRO A 26 14.80 3.37 -0.30
C PRO A 26 15.10 4.59 -1.15
N ARG A 27 15.53 4.37 -2.40
CA ARG A 27 15.76 5.48 -3.34
C ARG A 27 14.48 6.29 -3.41
N ALA A 28 14.57 7.58 -3.12
CA ALA A 28 13.42 8.47 -3.25
C ALA A 28 12.97 8.43 -4.71
N LEU A 29 11.76 7.95 -4.96
CA LEU A 29 11.14 8.11 -6.26
C LEU A 29 10.69 9.55 -6.37
N ALA A 30 11.40 10.30 -7.19
CA ALA A 30 11.04 11.66 -7.55
C ALA A 30 10.45 11.60 -8.96
N ALA A 31 9.16 11.93 -9.07
CA ALA A 31 8.56 12.20 -10.38
C ALA A 31 9.07 13.57 -10.85
N THR A 32 9.63 13.63 -12.06
CA THR A 32 10.07 14.86 -12.71
C THR A 32 8.99 15.44 -13.63
N GLY A 33 7.93 14.69 -13.88
CA GLY A 33 6.77 15.09 -14.66
C GLY A 33 5.56 14.18 -14.42
N PRO A 34 4.40 14.51 -15.01
CA PRO A 34 3.19 13.70 -14.91
C PRO A 34 3.38 12.33 -15.60
N ASP A 35 2.55 11.35 -15.20
CA ASP A 35 2.46 10.00 -15.74
C ASP A 35 3.77 9.17 -15.63
N GLN A 36 4.63 9.52 -14.66
CA GLN A 36 5.87 8.80 -14.35
C GLN A 36 5.75 7.93 -13.10
N VAL A 37 5.13 8.45 -12.05
CA VAL A 37 4.97 7.76 -10.77
C VAL A 37 3.55 7.92 -10.28
N PHE A 38 2.84 6.81 -10.13
CA PHE A 38 1.55 6.78 -9.46
C PHE A 38 1.70 6.25 -8.04
N CYS A 39 1.07 6.96 -7.12
CA CYS A 39 0.85 6.57 -5.74
C CYS A 39 -0.54 5.95 -5.66
N TRP A 40 -0.67 4.81 -4.99
CA TRP A 40 -1.98 4.19 -4.80
C TRP A 40 -2.17 3.73 -3.37
N ASP A 41 -3.43 3.74 -2.93
CA ASP A 41 -3.85 3.27 -1.61
C ASP A 41 -5.18 2.50 -1.69
N ILE A 42 -5.47 1.75 -0.62
CA ILE A 42 -6.77 1.12 -0.38
C ILE A 42 -7.38 1.73 0.87
N THR A 43 -8.48 2.44 0.69
CA THR A 43 -9.24 3.05 1.78
C THR A 43 -10.48 2.22 2.11
N TYR A 44 -10.65 1.89 3.39
CA TYR A 44 -11.78 1.10 3.89
C TYR A 44 -12.96 2.03 4.17
N LEU A 45 -14.02 1.88 3.38
CA LEU A 45 -15.24 2.67 3.51
C LEU A 45 -16.21 2.00 4.49
N PRO A 46 -16.75 2.75 5.48
CA PRO A 46 -17.73 2.22 6.40
C PRO A 46 -19.05 1.95 5.69
N THR A 47 -19.74 0.89 6.10
CA THR A 47 -21.11 0.59 5.65
C THR A 47 -22.08 0.64 6.82
N GLN A 48 -23.38 0.57 6.52
CA GLN A 48 -24.43 0.49 7.53
C GLN A 48 -24.45 -0.86 8.26
N VAL A 49 -23.80 -1.89 7.70
CA VAL A 49 -23.76 -3.24 8.28
C VAL A 49 -22.42 -3.45 8.97
N ARG A 50 -22.47 -3.77 10.27
CA ARG A 50 -21.26 -4.04 11.05
C ARG A 50 -20.50 -5.23 10.46
N GLY A 51 -19.19 -5.05 10.29
CA GLY A 51 -18.30 -6.09 9.74
C GLY A 51 -18.26 -6.14 8.22
N GLN A 52 -19.00 -5.27 7.52
CA GLN A 52 -18.89 -5.11 6.07
C GLN A 52 -18.23 -3.77 5.73
N HIS A 53 -17.26 -3.83 4.84
CA HIS A 53 -16.52 -2.68 4.34
C HIS A 53 -16.51 -2.72 2.81
N PHE A 54 -16.55 -1.54 2.20
CA PHE A 54 -16.15 -1.41 0.81
C PHE A 54 -14.70 -0.95 0.74
N TYR A 55 -14.02 -1.32 -0.34
CA TYR A 55 -12.60 -1.06 -0.56
C TYR A 55 -12.48 -0.07 -1.71
N LEU A 56 -12.13 1.17 -1.39
CA LEU A 56 -11.81 2.19 -2.38
C LEU A 56 -10.35 2.06 -2.79
N TYR A 57 -10.11 1.71 -4.04
CA TYR A 57 -8.81 1.75 -4.67
C TYR A 57 -8.64 3.11 -5.32
N LEU A 58 -7.60 3.83 -4.93
CA LEU A 58 -7.31 5.17 -5.42
C LEU A 58 -5.93 5.18 -6.07
N PHE A 59 -5.83 5.79 -7.26
CA PHE A 59 -4.57 6.06 -7.94
C PHE A 59 -4.41 7.57 -8.13
N GLU A 60 -3.32 8.11 -7.62
CA GLU A 60 -2.93 9.51 -7.69
C GLU A 60 -1.61 9.64 -8.45
N ASP A 61 -1.53 10.61 -9.36
CA ASP A 61 -0.28 11.01 -9.97
C ASP A 61 0.56 11.83 -8.97
N LEU A 62 1.78 11.34 -8.68
CA LEU A 62 2.63 11.91 -7.62
C LEU A 62 3.11 13.34 -7.95
N PHE A 63 3.25 13.68 -9.23
CA PHE A 63 3.76 14.98 -9.67
C PHE A 63 2.67 16.06 -9.62
N SER A 64 1.51 15.75 -10.21
CA SER A 64 0.39 16.67 -10.39
C SER A 64 -0.62 16.66 -9.24
N ARG A 65 -0.57 15.65 -8.36
CA ARG A 65 -1.56 15.39 -7.30
C ARG A 65 -2.98 15.12 -7.82
N LYS A 66 -3.09 14.77 -9.11
CA LYS A 66 -4.35 14.45 -9.75
C LYS A 66 -4.74 13.01 -9.45
N ILE A 67 -5.99 12.79 -9.06
CA ILE A 67 -6.57 11.45 -9.06
C ILE A 67 -6.74 10.99 -10.51
N VAL A 68 -5.97 9.98 -10.90
CA VAL A 68 -5.95 9.43 -12.27
C VAL A 68 -6.95 8.30 -12.47
N GLY A 69 -7.37 7.66 -11.38
CA GLY A 69 -8.47 6.71 -11.38
C GLY A 69 -8.79 6.19 -9.99
N TRP A 70 -10.01 5.72 -9.83
CA TRP A 70 -10.47 5.13 -8.58
C TRP A 70 -11.61 4.16 -8.85
N GLN A 71 -11.77 3.18 -7.97
CA GLN A 71 -12.93 2.30 -7.99
C GLN A 71 -13.20 1.71 -6.62
N VAL A 72 -14.48 1.44 -6.34
CA VAL A 72 -14.92 0.82 -5.10
C VAL A 72 -15.31 -0.63 -5.39
N PHE A 73 -14.80 -1.55 -4.58
CA PHE A 73 -15.14 -2.96 -4.62
C PHE A 73 -15.65 -3.45 -3.26
N ASP A 74 -16.39 -4.54 -3.25
CA ASP A 74 -16.91 -5.22 -2.06
C ASP A 74 -15.91 -6.21 -1.45
N CYS A 75 -14.80 -6.49 -2.14
CA CYS A 75 -13.73 -7.35 -1.68
C CYS A 75 -12.35 -6.76 -1.97
N GLU A 76 -11.37 -7.16 -1.15
CA GLU A 76 -9.96 -6.83 -1.38
C GLU A 76 -9.34 -7.85 -2.35
N SER A 77 -8.86 -7.38 -3.51
CA SER A 77 -8.24 -8.21 -4.54
C SER A 77 -7.19 -7.42 -5.32
N ALA A 78 -5.98 -7.98 -5.39
CA ALA A 78 -4.88 -7.40 -6.16
C ALA A 78 -5.18 -7.45 -7.68
N GLU A 79 -5.98 -8.42 -8.12
CA GLU A 79 -6.42 -8.55 -9.51
C GLU A 79 -7.29 -7.36 -9.93
N LEU A 80 -8.21 -6.92 -9.07
CA LEU A 80 -9.07 -5.75 -9.30
C LEU A 80 -8.23 -4.47 -9.39
N ALA A 81 -7.25 -4.29 -8.49
CA ALA A 81 -6.30 -3.18 -8.55
C ALA A 81 -5.51 -3.18 -9.88
N GLY A 82 -5.03 -4.36 -10.30
CA GLY A 82 -4.30 -4.51 -11.56
C GLY A 82 -5.15 -4.24 -12.79
N GLN A 83 -6.43 -4.61 -12.77
CA GLN A 83 -7.40 -4.29 -13.84
C GLN A 83 -7.63 -2.79 -13.93
N LEU A 84 -7.89 -2.13 -12.80
CA LEU A 84 -8.07 -0.68 -12.73
C LEU A 84 -6.82 0.06 -13.23
N LEU A 85 -5.63 -0.37 -12.83
CA LEU A 85 -4.38 0.23 -13.30
C LEU A 85 -4.22 0.10 -14.82
N ARG A 86 -4.51 -1.07 -15.41
CA ARG A 86 -4.44 -1.25 -16.88
C ARG A 86 -5.39 -0.33 -17.63
N ASP A 87 -6.59 -0.16 -17.10
CA ASP A 87 -7.60 0.73 -17.67
C ASP A 87 -7.16 2.20 -17.58
N ILE A 88 -6.63 2.63 -16.42
CA ILE A 88 -6.03 3.97 -16.26
C ILE A 88 -4.92 4.18 -17.28
N CYS A 89 -3.97 3.25 -17.42
CA CYS A 89 -2.89 3.35 -18.40
C CYS A 89 -3.41 3.46 -19.83
N THR A 90 -4.47 2.72 -20.17
CA THR A 90 -5.08 2.75 -21.51
C THR A 90 -5.73 4.10 -21.78
N ARG A 91 -6.49 4.65 -20.82
CA ARG A 91 -7.16 5.95 -20.95
C ARG A 91 -6.18 7.12 -21.02
N GLN A 92 -5.09 7.03 -20.26
CA GLN A 92 -4.05 8.07 -20.19
C GLN A 92 -3.00 7.93 -21.31
N GLY A 93 -3.05 6.85 -22.10
CA GLY A 93 -2.08 6.59 -23.17
C GLY A 93 -0.66 6.30 -22.66
N ILE A 94 -0.53 5.68 -21.49
CA ILE A 94 0.77 5.39 -20.87
C ILE A 94 1.44 4.20 -21.54
N ALA A 95 2.67 4.40 -22.02
CA ALA A 95 3.45 3.36 -22.66
C ALA A 95 4.02 2.34 -21.64
N PRO A 96 4.23 1.07 -22.05
CA PRO A 96 4.92 0.10 -21.21
C PRO A 96 6.30 0.60 -20.74
N GLY A 97 6.58 0.50 -19.44
CA GLY A 97 7.85 0.94 -18.84
C GLY A 97 7.96 2.44 -18.54
N GLN A 98 6.95 3.25 -18.89
CA GLN A 98 6.91 4.68 -18.57
C GLN A 98 6.48 4.95 -17.11
N LEU A 99 5.58 4.12 -16.59
CA LEU A 99 4.96 4.31 -15.29
C LEU A 99 5.54 3.36 -14.24
N THR A 100 5.90 3.92 -13.09
CA THR A 100 6.17 3.17 -11.86
C THR A 100 5.04 3.37 -10.86
N VAL A 101 4.57 2.29 -10.24
CA VAL A 101 3.47 2.35 -9.26
C VAL A 101 4.00 2.01 -7.87
N HIS A 102 3.69 2.85 -6.89
CA HIS A 102 4.10 2.69 -5.50
C HIS A 102 2.89 2.68 -4.58
N SER A 103 2.85 1.70 -3.67
CA SER A 103 1.94 1.78 -2.53
C SER A 103 2.39 2.91 -1.63
N CYS A 104 1.47 3.84 -1.47
CA CYS A 104 1.43 4.75 -0.34
C CYS A 104 0.47 4.12 0.70
#